data_AF-A0A182T7M8-F1
#
_entry.id   AF-A0A182T7M8-F1
#
_cell.length_a   1.000
_cell.length_b   1.000
_cell.length_c   1.000
_cell.angle_alpha   90.00
_cell.angle_beta   90.00
_cell.angle_gamma   90.00
#
_symmetry.space_group_name_H-M   'P 1'
#
loop_
_entity.id
_entity.type
_entity.pdbx_description
1 polymer ?
#
loop_
_entity_poly.entity_id
_entity_poly.type
_entity_poly.pdbx_seq_one_letter_code
_entity_poly.pdbx_strand_id
1 'polypeptide(L)'
;MLAAVALVLATVVLIKMKRALVLATVVLIKMKRAKYIWVTVVPAIWLLICTTYALGLKLFSDNPQLEGFLFLAKEYKRKIAEGGAELTAQQIANMNHIVVNNYTNAGLSILFLLVVYSIIFFGIKTAMAAHKNPKRTDQETPYVPVPEGGVKVSSHH
;
A
#
# COMPACT_ATOMS: atom_id res chain seq x y z
N MET A 1 -4.64 -29.76 -0.93
CA MET A 1 -5.58 -29.40 0.16
C MET A 1 -4.94 -28.53 1.24
N LEU A 2 -3.75 -28.88 1.77
CA LEU A 2 -3.03 -28.05 2.76
C LEU A 2 -2.69 -26.62 2.29
N ALA A 3 -2.26 -26.44 1.04
CA ALA A 3 -1.90 -25.11 0.52
C ALA A 3 -3.10 -24.15 0.42
N ALA A 4 -4.30 -24.67 0.13
CA ALA A 4 -5.54 -23.89 0.09
C ALA A 4 -6.00 -23.47 1.50
N VAL A 5 -5.84 -24.34 2.50
CA VAL A 5 -6.16 -24.04 3.91
C VAL A 5 -5.17 -23.01 4.48
N ALA A 6 -3.88 -23.10 4.16
CA ALA A 6 -2.87 -22.12 4.55
C ALA A 6 -3.09 -20.75 3.88
N LEU A 7 -3.50 -20.73 2.60
CA LEU A 7 -3.81 -19.49 1.89
C LEU A 7 -5.08 -18.83 2.43
N VAL A 8 -6.12 -19.59 2.75
CA VAL A 8 -7.37 -19.07 3.35
C VAL A 8 -7.13 -18.58 4.79
N LEU A 9 -6.37 -19.32 5.60
CA LEU A 9 -5.97 -18.87 6.95
C LEU A 9 -5.09 -17.61 6.90
N ALA A 10 -4.12 -17.56 5.98
CA ALA A 10 -3.30 -16.37 5.76
C ALA A 10 -4.15 -15.17 5.33
N THR A 11 -5.12 -15.37 4.45
CA THR A 11 -6.00 -14.29 3.97
C THR A 11 -6.93 -13.76 5.07
N VAL A 12 -7.49 -14.63 5.92
CA VAL A 12 -8.36 -14.22 7.06
C VAL A 12 -7.55 -13.52 8.16
N VAL A 13 -6.32 -13.98 8.46
CA VAL A 13 -5.41 -13.36 9.42
C VAL A 13 -4.90 -12.00 8.92
N LEU A 14 -4.55 -11.89 7.64
CA LEU A 14 -4.14 -10.63 7.01
C LEU A 14 -5.26 -9.57 7.00
N ILE A 15 -6.54 -9.99 6.86
CA ILE A 15 -7.69 -9.07 6.87
C ILE A 15 -8.02 -8.55 8.28
N LYS A 16 -7.81 -9.35 9.34
CA LYS A 16 -7.99 -8.90 10.73
C LYS A 16 -6.86 -7.97 11.19
N MET A 17 -5.62 -8.22 10.79
CA MET A 17 -4.44 -7.42 11.16
C MET A 17 -4.47 -6.01 10.56
N LYS A 18 -4.94 -5.85 9.30
CA LYS A 18 -4.95 -4.56 8.59
C LYS A 18 -5.83 -3.50 9.28
N ARG A 19 -6.97 -3.88 9.86
CA ARG A 19 -7.92 -2.95 10.49
C ARG A 19 -7.43 -2.41 11.84
N ALA A 20 -6.79 -3.26 12.64
CA ALA A 20 -6.17 -2.86 13.90
C ALA A 20 -4.96 -1.92 13.68
N LEU A 21 -4.17 -2.18 12.62
CA LEU A 21 -3.00 -1.37 12.28
C LEU A 21 -3.38 0.06 11.83
N VAL A 22 -4.46 0.20 11.05
CA VAL A 22 -4.95 1.53 10.60
C VAL A 22 -5.42 2.37 11.79
N LEU A 23 -6.16 1.79 12.74
CA LEU A 23 -6.61 2.50 13.95
C LEU A 23 -5.45 2.89 14.87
N ALA A 24 -4.47 2.00 15.07
CA ALA A 24 -3.25 2.31 15.83
C ALA A 24 -2.43 3.43 15.16
N THR A 25 -2.38 3.45 13.83
CA THR A 25 -1.67 4.48 13.04
C THR A 25 -2.34 5.85 13.16
N VAL A 26 -3.67 5.93 13.13
CA VAL A 26 -4.40 7.20 13.33
C VAL A 26 -4.18 7.76 14.74
N VAL A 27 -4.12 6.91 15.77
CA VAL A 27 -3.83 7.31 17.15
C VAL A 27 -2.39 7.83 17.29
N LEU A 28 -1.41 7.16 16.67
CA LEU A 28 0.00 7.57 16.71
C LEU A 28 0.30 8.84 15.91
N ILE A 29 -0.36 9.06 14.77
CA ILE A 29 -0.21 10.28 13.96
C ILE A 29 -0.70 11.52 14.74
N LYS A 30 -1.66 11.36 15.66
CA LYS A 30 -2.20 12.46 16.47
C LYS A 30 -1.22 13.01 17.52
N MET A 31 -0.09 12.36 17.80
CA MET A 31 0.81 12.71 18.92
C MET A 31 2.13 13.42 18.55
N LYS A 32 2.34 13.87 17.30
CA LYS A 32 3.48 14.72 16.82
C LYS A 32 4.83 14.56 17.58
N ARG A 33 5.40 13.36 17.54
CA ARG A 33 6.75 13.09 18.08
C ARG A 33 7.71 12.79 16.92
N ALA A 34 8.49 13.78 16.51
CA ALA A 34 9.53 13.61 15.50
C ALA A 34 10.57 12.52 15.86
N LYS A 35 10.76 12.23 17.16
CA LYS A 35 11.60 11.15 17.68
C LYS A 35 11.00 9.73 17.48
N TYR A 36 9.71 9.62 17.19
CA TYR A 36 9.02 8.34 16.89
C TYR A 36 8.69 8.18 15.41
N ILE A 37 9.15 9.07 14.52
CA ILE A 37 8.99 8.92 13.06
C ILE A 37 9.57 7.59 12.59
N TRP A 38 10.67 7.12 13.18
CA TRP A 38 11.24 5.78 12.91
C TRP A 38 10.22 4.65 13.10
N VAL A 39 9.32 4.75 14.09
CA VAL A 39 8.32 3.73 14.40
C VAL A 39 7.28 3.62 13.27
N THR A 40 7.02 4.69 12.53
CA THR A 40 6.10 4.68 11.38
C THR A 40 6.82 4.46 10.06
N VAL A 41 8.05 4.94 9.91
CA VAL A 41 8.84 4.83 8.67
C VAL A 41 9.30 3.41 8.40
N VAL A 42 9.73 2.65 9.41
CA VAL A 42 10.16 1.25 9.23
C VAL A 42 9.04 0.35 8.67
N PRO A 43 7.85 0.27 9.29
CA PRO A 43 6.77 -0.53 8.74
C PRO A 43 6.27 0.01 7.40
N ALA A 44 6.33 1.32 7.16
CA ALA A 44 5.98 1.90 5.86
C ALA A 44 6.97 1.48 4.76
N ILE A 45 8.28 1.55 5.01
CA ILE A 45 9.31 1.11 4.06
C ILE A 45 9.18 -0.40 3.80
N TRP A 46 9.00 -1.19 4.85
CA TRP A 46 8.80 -2.63 4.69
C TRP A 46 7.58 -2.95 3.83
N LEU A 47 6.45 -2.29 4.10
CA LEU A 47 5.23 -2.46 3.33
C LEU A 47 5.42 -1.98 1.88
N LEU A 48 6.16 -0.90 1.65
CA LEU A 48 6.51 -0.42 0.32
C LEU A 48 7.35 -1.44 -0.45
N ILE A 49 8.38 -2.01 0.17
CA ILE A 49 9.21 -3.06 -0.44
C ILE A 49 8.34 -4.26 -0.81
N CYS A 50 7.53 -4.77 0.11
CA CYS A 50 6.64 -5.90 -0.16
C CYS A 50 5.65 -5.59 -1.29
N THR A 51 5.10 -4.37 -1.34
CA THR A 51 4.14 -3.95 -2.37
C THR A 51 4.81 -3.85 -3.73
N THR A 52 5.95 -3.17 -3.82
CA THR A 52 6.72 -3.04 -5.06
C THR A 52 7.18 -4.39 -5.56
N TYR A 53 7.65 -5.29 -4.68
CA TYR A 53 8.07 -6.64 -5.05
C TYR A 53 6.89 -7.47 -5.59
N ALA A 54 5.75 -7.45 -4.90
CA ALA A 54 4.56 -8.16 -5.34
C ALA A 54 4.04 -7.64 -6.70
N LEU A 55 3.99 -6.32 -6.90
CA LEU A 55 3.60 -5.72 -8.18
C LEU A 55 4.62 -6.02 -9.28
N GLY A 56 5.92 -6.00 -8.97
CA GLY A 56 6.99 -6.35 -9.90
C GLY A 56 6.84 -7.78 -10.42
N LEU A 57 6.60 -8.74 -9.51
CA LEU A 57 6.28 -10.12 -9.90
C LEU A 57 5.02 -10.18 -10.77
N LYS A 58 3.96 -9.45 -10.42
CA LYS A 58 2.69 -9.49 -11.14
C LYS A 58 2.73 -8.81 -12.52
N LEU A 59 3.64 -7.85 -12.72
CA LEU A 59 3.82 -7.15 -13.99
C LEU A 59 4.78 -7.88 -14.95
N PHE A 60 5.89 -8.40 -14.42
CA PHE A 60 7.01 -8.89 -15.23
C PHE A 60 7.26 -10.40 -15.13
N SER A 61 6.49 -11.14 -14.33
CA SER A 61 6.64 -12.59 -14.30
C SER A 61 6.19 -13.22 -15.61
N ASP A 62 7.08 -14.00 -16.22
CA ASP A 62 6.79 -14.93 -17.32
C ASP A 62 6.26 -16.30 -16.84
N ASN A 63 6.23 -16.55 -15.53
CA ASN A 63 5.68 -17.78 -14.98
C ASN A 63 4.14 -17.67 -14.84
N PRO A 64 3.35 -18.58 -15.45
CA PRO A 64 1.89 -18.60 -15.33
C PRO A 64 1.39 -18.76 -13.89
N GLN A 65 2.18 -19.36 -12.99
CA GLN A 65 1.81 -19.55 -11.58
C GLN A 65 1.91 -18.28 -10.74
N LEU A 66 2.65 -17.27 -11.23
CA LEU A 66 2.90 -16.02 -10.52
C LEU A 66 1.94 -14.89 -10.96
N GLU A 67 0.89 -15.22 -11.73
CA GLU A 67 -0.19 -14.32 -12.15
C GLU A 67 0.28 -13.08 -12.93
N GLY A 68 1.25 -13.24 -13.83
CA GLY A 68 1.77 -12.17 -14.69
C GLY A 68 0.69 -11.63 -15.64
N PHE A 69 0.23 -10.39 -15.46
CA PHE A 69 -0.85 -9.81 -16.27
C PHE A 69 -0.49 -9.71 -17.75
N LEU A 70 0.72 -9.24 -18.05
CA LEU A 70 1.20 -9.09 -19.43
C LEU A 70 1.45 -10.45 -20.10
N PHE A 71 1.97 -11.42 -19.34
CA PHE A 71 2.16 -12.78 -19.82
C PHE A 71 0.82 -13.44 -20.17
N LEU A 72 -0.15 -13.35 -19.26
CA LEU A 72 -1.47 -13.95 -19.45
C LEU A 72 -2.21 -13.31 -20.63
N ALA A 73 -2.15 -11.98 -20.77
CA ALA A 73 -2.71 -11.29 -21.93
C ALA A 73 -2.08 -11.76 -23.26
N LYS A 74 -0.76 -11.95 -23.31
CA LYS A 74 -0.06 -12.48 -24.50
C LYS A 74 -0.45 -13.92 -24.80
N GLU A 75 -0.49 -14.78 -23.78
CA GLU A 75 -0.82 -16.20 -23.94
C GLU A 75 -2.26 -16.40 -24.42
N TYR A 76 -3.24 -15.67 -23.88
CA TYR A 76 -4.60 -15.74 -24.38
C TYR A 76 -4.74 -15.17 -25.79
N LYS A 77 -4.01 -14.10 -26.14
CA LYS A 77 -3.94 -13.61 -27.53
C LYS A 77 -3.38 -14.67 -28.49
N ARG A 78 -2.31 -15.36 -28.08
CA ARG A 78 -1.70 -16.45 -28.84
C ARG A 78 -2.69 -17.60 -29.06
N LYS A 79 -3.37 -18.04 -28.01
CA LYS A 79 -4.41 -19.09 -28.11
C LYS A 79 -5.58 -18.71 -29.01
N ILE A 80 -5.98 -17.43 -29.05
CA ILE A 80 -7.00 -16.96 -30.00
C ILE A 80 -6.48 -17.05 -31.44
N ALA A 81 -5.22 -16.64 -31.68
CA ALA A 81 -4.62 -16.66 -33.01
C ALA A 81 -4.36 -18.10 -33.52
N GLU A 82 -3.91 -19.00 -32.64
CA GLU A 82 -3.63 -20.42 -32.97
C GLU A 82 -4.92 -21.27 -33.01
N GLY A 83 -5.89 -20.98 -32.14
CA GLY A 83 -7.12 -21.77 -32.00
C GLY A 83 -8.13 -21.56 -33.12
N GLY A 84 -8.01 -20.48 -33.89
CA GLY A 84 -8.69 -20.27 -35.18
C GLY A 84 -10.14 -20.78 -35.23
N ALA A 85 -10.41 -21.72 -36.15
CA ALA A 85 -11.72 -22.28 -36.45
C ALA A 85 -12.24 -23.33 -35.44
N GLU A 86 -11.40 -23.79 -34.51
CA GLU A 86 -11.77 -24.75 -33.45
C GLU A 86 -12.47 -24.04 -32.27
N LEU A 87 -12.30 -22.73 -32.15
CA LEU A 87 -12.89 -21.94 -31.07
C LEU A 87 -14.24 -21.35 -31.48
N THR A 88 -15.25 -21.53 -30.64
CA THR A 88 -16.53 -20.86 -30.81
C THR A 88 -16.40 -19.35 -30.62
N ALA A 89 -17.29 -18.57 -31.25
CA ALA A 89 -17.32 -17.12 -31.10
C ALA A 89 -17.43 -16.67 -29.62
N GLN A 90 -18.17 -17.42 -28.81
CA GLN A 90 -18.30 -17.16 -27.37
C GLN A 90 -16.98 -17.39 -26.62
N GLN A 91 -16.23 -18.44 -26.94
CA GLN A 91 -14.92 -18.70 -26.34
C GLN A 91 -13.93 -17.58 -26.67
N ILE A 92 -13.91 -17.13 -27.93
CA ILE A 92 -13.07 -16.01 -28.37
C ILE A 92 -13.45 -14.73 -27.62
N ALA A 93 -14.74 -14.42 -27.49
CA ALA A 93 -15.20 -13.25 -26.73
C ALA A 93 -14.77 -13.31 -25.26
N ASN A 94 -14.97 -14.45 -24.59
CA ASN A 94 -14.56 -14.66 -23.21
C ASN A 94 -13.04 -14.48 -23.02
N MET A 95 -12.24 -15.01 -23.93
CA MET A 95 -10.78 -14.87 -23.88
C MET A 95 -10.33 -13.42 -24.14
N ASN A 96 -10.99 -12.70 -25.06
CA ASN A 96 -10.74 -11.27 -25.27
C ASN A 96 -11.07 -10.44 -24.01
N HIS A 97 -12.15 -10.77 -23.30
CA HIS A 97 -12.45 -10.12 -22.01
C HIS A 97 -11.33 -10.33 -20.99
N ILE A 98 -10.77 -11.56 -20.91
CA ILE A 98 -9.63 -11.85 -20.04
C ILE A 98 -8.40 -11.02 -20.44
N VAL A 99 -8.11 -10.92 -21.74
CA VAL A 99 -6.99 -10.13 -22.27
C VAL A 99 -7.12 -8.66 -21.88
N VAL A 100 -8.29 -8.06 -22.13
CA VAL A 100 -8.55 -6.65 -21.80
C VAL A 100 -8.44 -6.41 -20.30
N ASN A 101 -9.03 -7.27 -19.47
CA ASN A 101 -8.95 -7.15 -18.02
C ASN A 101 -7.49 -7.18 -17.51
N ASN A 102 -6.66 -8.07 -18.06
CA ASN A 102 -5.25 -8.15 -17.69
C ASN A 102 -4.47 -6.90 -18.11
N TYR A 103 -4.70 -6.35 -19.31
CA TYR A 103 -4.08 -5.08 -19.70
C TYR A 103 -4.50 -3.91 -18.81
N THR A 104 -5.79 -3.82 -18.49
CA THR A 104 -6.31 -2.80 -17.57
C THR A 104 -5.64 -2.92 -16.20
N ASN A 105 -5.54 -4.13 -15.65
CA ASN A 105 -4.93 -4.35 -14.35
C ASN A 105 -3.41 -4.06 -14.36
N ALA A 106 -2.73 -4.38 -15.46
CA ALA A 106 -1.33 -3.99 -15.66
C ALA A 106 -1.18 -2.46 -15.68
N GLY A 107 -2.04 -1.76 -16.42
CA GLY A 107 -2.04 -0.30 -16.47
C GLY A 107 -2.28 0.35 -15.10
N LEU A 108 -3.29 -0.13 -14.35
CA LEU A 108 -3.57 0.34 -13.00
C LEU A 108 -2.40 0.07 -12.05
N SER A 109 -1.74 -1.08 -12.16
CA SER A 109 -0.59 -1.43 -11.33
C SER A 109 0.61 -0.52 -11.62
N ILE A 110 0.87 -0.20 -12.88
CA ILE A 110 1.91 0.76 -13.28
C ILE A 110 1.60 2.17 -12.73
N LEU A 111 0.35 2.63 -12.90
CA LEU A 111 -0.08 3.92 -12.36
C LEU A 111 0.07 3.98 -10.84
N PHE A 112 -0.28 2.91 -10.15
CA PHE A 112 -0.10 2.81 -8.70
C PHE A 112 1.37 2.90 -8.30
N LEU A 113 2.28 2.21 -8.99
CA LEU A 113 3.73 2.33 -8.74
C LEU A 113 4.22 3.76 -8.93
N LEU A 114 3.76 4.47 -9.97
CA LEU A 114 4.12 5.88 -10.18
C LEU A 114 3.70 6.76 -9.00
N VAL A 115 2.48 6.59 -8.48
CA VAL A 115 2.00 7.32 -7.31
C VAL A 115 2.84 6.99 -6.08
N VAL A 116 3.15 5.72 -5.86
CA VAL A 116 3.98 5.27 -4.74
C VAL A 116 5.39 5.90 -4.79
N TYR A 117 6.05 5.86 -5.95
CA TYR A 117 7.37 6.48 -6.13
C TYR A 117 7.32 8.00 -5.92
N SER A 118 6.24 8.67 -6.35
CA SER A 118 6.03 10.09 -6.09
C SER A 118 5.94 10.41 -4.59
N ILE A 119 5.20 9.61 -3.81
CA ILE A 119 5.12 9.76 -2.34
C ILE A 119 6.50 9.58 -1.70
N ILE A 120 7.27 8.58 -2.13
CA ILE A 120 8.64 8.37 -1.64
C ILE A 120 9.51 9.59 -1.93
N PHE A 121 9.45 10.12 -3.16
CA PHE A 121 10.19 11.31 -3.56
C PHE A 121 9.84 12.54 -2.72
N PHE A 122 8.55 12.82 -2.52
CA PHE A 122 8.10 13.93 -1.66
C PHE A 122 8.46 13.71 -0.19
N GLY A 123 8.41 12.46 0.28
CA GLY A 123 8.83 12.06 1.63
C GLY A 123 10.30 12.37 1.88
N ILE A 124 11.19 11.96 0.95
CA ILE A 124 12.63 12.26 1.01
C ILE A 124 12.85 13.78 0.99
N LYS A 125 12.20 14.50 0.07
CA LYS A 125 12.30 15.97 -0.02
C LYS A 125 11.91 16.66 1.29
N THR A 126 10.83 16.18 1.93
CA THR A 126 10.33 16.72 3.20
C THR A 126 11.28 16.40 4.35
N ALA A 127 11.83 15.17 4.39
CA ALA A 127 12.81 14.77 5.39
C ALA A 127 14.10 15.61 5.29
N MET A 128 14.61 15.83 4.08
CA MET A 128 15.79 16.69 3.85
C MET A 128 15.52 18.14 4.25
N ALA A 129 14.33 18.68 3.95
CA ALA A 129 13.94 20.03 4.33
C ALA A 129 13.82 20.18 5.86
N ALA A 130 13.24 19.18 6.54
CA ALA A 130 13.14 19.16 8.00
C ALA A 130 14.52 19.07 8.67
N HIS A 131 15.42 18.23 8.16
CA HIS A 131 16.78 18.12 8.70
C HIS A 131 17.60 19.40 8.55
N LYS A 132 17.33 20.21 7.51
CA LYS A 132 18.00 21.51 7.29
C LYS A 132 17.48 22.62 8.21
N ASN A 133 16.38 22.42 8.93
CA ASN A 133 15.78 23.46 9.76
C ASN A 133 15.93 23.12 11.26
N PRO A 134 16.92 23.70 11.97
CA PRO A 134 17.18 23.39 13.38
C PRO A 134 16.16 24.00 14.36
N LYS A 135 15.18 24.77 13.87
CA LYS A 135 14.17 25.42 14.70
C LYS A 135 12.93 24.54 14.90
N ARG A 136 12.59 24.34 16.19
CA ARG A 136 11.33 23.79 16.68
C ARG A 136 10.15 24.55 16.01
N THR A 137 9.39 23.88 15.15
CA THR A 137 8.32 24.51 14.32
C THR A 137 6.93 24.43 14.98
N ASP A 138 6.87 23.89 16.19
CA ASP A 138 5.66 23.78 17.00
C ASP A 138 5.26 25.15 17.56
N GLN A 139 4.08 25.62 17.13
CA GLN A 139 3.38 26.76 17.73
C GLN A 139 2.48 26.27 18.87
N GLU A 140 3.08 25.66 19.90
CA GLU A 140 2.35 25.44 21.15
C GLU A 140 2.46 26.70 22.02
N THR A 141 1.41 26.98 22.80
CA THR A 141 1.46 28.04 23.80
C THR A 141 2.61 27.79 24.76
N PRO A 142 3.31 28.84 25.24
CA PRO A 142 4.39 28.67 26.21
C PRO A 142 3.94 27.77 27.36
N TYR A 143 4.80 26.82 27.74
CA TYR A 143 4.51 25.91 28.84
C TYR A 143 4.20 26.73 30.10
N VAL A 144 2.98 26.58 30.62
CA VAL A 144 2.57 27.17 31.89
C VAL A 144 2.75 26.09 32.95
N PRO A 145 3.72 26.22 33.88
CA PRO A 145 3.87 25.28 34.98
C PRO A 145 2.62 25.31 35.86
N VAL A 146 2.17 24.14 36.31
CA VAL A 146 1.09 24.04 37.30
C VAL A 146 1.64 24.61 38.62
N PRO A 147 0.99 25.62 39.22
CA PRO A 147 1.41 26.17 40.51
C PRO A 147 1.48 25.06 41.57
N GLU A 148 2.47 25.11 42.46
CA GLU A 148 2.67 24.09 43.52
C GLU A 148 1.45 23.92 44.45
N GLY A 149 0.54 24.90 44.48
CA GLY A 149 -0.72 24.86 45.25
C GLY A 149 -1.94 24.27 44.51
N GLY A 150 -1.78 23.71 43.31
CA GLY A 150 -2.89 23.19 42.50
C GLY A 150 -3.75 24.28 41.86
N VAL A 151 -4.51 23.90 40.82
CA VAL A 151 -5.44 24.81 40.14
C VAL A 151 -6.65 25.06 41.05
N LYS A 152 -6.84 26.29 41.52
CA LYS A 152 -8.07 26.66 42.21
C LYS A 152 -9.22 26.64 41.21
N VAL A 153 -9.93 25.52 41.16
CA VAL A 153 -11.19 25.39 40.45
C VAL A 153 -12.22 26.18 41.24
N SER A 154 -12.57 27.39 40.80
CA SER A 154 -13.71 28.10 41.38
C SER A 154 -14.98 27.39 40.91
N SER A 155 -15.43 26.40 41.69
CA SER A 155 -16.77 25.85 41.58
C SER A 155 -17.75 26.91 42.04
N HIS A 156 -18.17 27.77 41.11
CA HIS A 156 -19.35 28.62 41.31
C HIS A 156 -20.58 27.71 41.28
N HIS A 157 -21.12 27.47 42.47
CA HIS A 157 -22.55 27.28 42.69
C HIS A 157 -23.23 28.66 42.74
#